data_AF-A0A267M8T6-F1
#
_entry.id   AF-A0A267M8T6-F1
#
_cell.length_a   1.000
_cell.length_b   1.000
_cell.length_c   1.000
_cell.angle_alpha   90.00
_cell.angle_beta   90.00
_cell.angle_gamma   90.00
#
_symmetry.space_group_name_H-M   'P 1'
#
loop_
_entity.id
_entity.type
_entity.pdbx_description
1 polymer ?
#
loop_
_entity_poly.entity_id
_entity_poly.type
_entity_poly.pdbx_seq_one_letter_code
_entity_poly.pdbx_strand_id
1 'polypeptide(L)' 'MLKFKDYEINELIYKGKDTLVYTGYHKTKKENLIFKTIPSERLTLKNIEKLKHEYMIAQNVNSINGVVKVYDLENWQG' A
#
# COMPACT_ATOMS: atom_id res chain seq x y z
N MET A 1 11.12 2.18 11.37
CA MET A 1 11.14 2.45 9.91
C MET A 1 10.59 1.22 9.23
N LEU A 2 9.51 1.33 8.45
CA LEU A 2 8.92 0.20 7.73
C LEU A 2 9.96 -0.31 6.72
N LYS A 3 10.45 -1.54 6.87
CA LYS A 3 11.41 -2.14 5.94
C LYS A 3 10.70 -3.18 5.11
N PHE A 4 10.68 -2.96 3.80
CA PHE A 4 10.33 -3.98 2.83
C PHE A 4 11.58 -4.26 1.99
N LYS A 5 11.76 -5.52 1.56
CA LYS A 5 12.99 -5.95 0.89
C LYS A 5 13.24 -5.16 -0.40
N ASP A 6 12.23 -5.09 -1.25
CA ASP A 6 12.34 -4.51 -2.61
C ASP A 6 11.87 -3.06 -2.70
N TYR A 7 11.47 -2.47 -1.58
CA TYR A 7 10.86 -1.14 -1.54
C TYR A 7 11.56 -0.22 -0.55
N GLU A 8 11.49 1.07 -0.85
CA GLU A 8 11.86 2.16 0.05
C GLU A 8 10.63 3.03 0.28
N ILE A 9 10.30 3.29 1.55
CA ILE A 9 9.22 4.21 1.93
C ILE A 9 9.85 5.54 2.26
N ASN A 10 9.32 6.60 1.65
CA ASN A 10 9.87 7.95 1.73
C ASN A 10 9.04 8.80 2.71
N GLU A 11 8.19 9.69 2.18
CA GLU A 11 7.43 10.66 2.96
C GLU A 11 5.95 10.28 3.10
N LEU A 12 5.35 10.64 4.24
CA LEU A 12 3.91 10.56 4.44
C LEU A 12 3.24 11.72 3.72
N ILE A 13 2.41 11.43 2.72
CA ILE A 13 1.69 12.46 1.95
C ILE A 13 0.22 12.60 2.35
N TYR A 14 -0.33 11.62 3.06
CA TYR A 14 -1.69 11.71 3.58
C TYR A 14 -1.88 10.88 4.85
N LYS A 15 -2.56 11.47 5.84
CA LYS A 15 -2.96 10.83 7.09
C LYS A 15 -4.47 10.88 7.26
N GLY A 16 -5.12 9.73 7.10
CA GLY A 16 -6.54 9.54 7.36
C GLY A 16 -6.78 8.72 8.62
N LYS A 17 -8.07 8.54 8.95
CA LYS A 17 -8.50 7.82 10.16
C LYS A 17 -8.15 6.33 10.14
N ASP A 18 -8.19 5.67 8.98
CA ASP A 18 -7.92 4.23 8.80
C ASP A 18 -6.82 3.97 7.77
N THR A 19 -6.15 5.03 7.29
CA THR A 19 -5.26 4.93 6.15
C THR A 19 -4.13 5.93 6.27
N LEU A 20 -2.91 5.45 6.06
CA LEU A 20 -1.73 6.29 5.83
C LEU A 20 -1.29 6.07 4.39
N VAL A 21 -0.89 7.15 3.72
CA VAL A 21 -0.37 7.09 2.36
C VAL A 21 1.01 7.71 2.32
N TYR A 22 1.95 6.95 1.77
CA TYR A 22 3.34 7.36 1.62
C TYR A 22 3.75 7.34 0.15
N THR A 23 4.69 8.19 -0.23
CA THR A 23 5.48 7.95 -1.45
C THR A 23 6.56 6.93 -1.16
N GLY A 24 7.09 6.34 -2.22
CA GLY A 24 8.31 5.58 -2.15
C GLY A 24 8.75 5.04 -3.49
N TYR A 25 9.63 4.06 -3.45
CA TYR A 25 10.39 3.63 -4.61
C TYR A 25 10.58 2.11 -4.64
N HIS A 26 10.33 1.50 -5.80
CA HIS A 26 10.66 0.10 -6.03
C HIS A 26 12.11 -0.01 -6.51
N LYS A 27 12.97 -0.60 -5.68
CA LYS A 27 14.43 -0.63 -5.92
C LYS A 27 14.80 -1.40 -7.19
N THR A 28 14.16 -2.55 -7.42
CA THR A 28 14.43 -3.43 -8.56
C THR A 28 13.83 -2.90 -9.86
N LYS A 29 12.57 -2.45 -9.85
CA LYS A 29 11.89 -1.92 -11.05
C LYS A 29 12.27 -0.46 -11.36
N LYS A 30 12.92 0.23 -10.42
CA LYS A 30 13.34 1.63 -10.51
C LYS A 30 12.19 2.60 -10.81
N GLU A 31 11.08 2.45 -10.09
CA GLU A 31 9.87 3.25 -10.28
C GLU A 31 9.39 3.88 -8.98
N ASN A 32 8.84 5.10 -9.08
CA ASN A 32 8.15 5.76 -7.98
C ASN A 32 6.76 5.16 -7.82
N LEU A 33 6.34 4.97 -6.57
CA LEU A 33 5.02 4.42 -6.27
C LEU A 33 4.45 4.98 -4.97
N ILE A 34 3.21 4.59 -4.70
CA ILE A 34 2.45 5.01 -3.53
C ILE A 34 2.15 3.79 -2.65
N PHE A 35 2.41 3.91 -1.35
CA PHE A 35 2.06 2.91 -0.35
C PHE A 35 0.80 3.34 0.38
N LYS A 36 -0.22 2.48 0.39
CA LYS A 36 -1.38 2.62 1.27
C LYS A 36 -1.25 1.62 2.42
N THR A 37 -1.24 2.10 3.66
CA THR A 37 -1.09 1.26 4.86
C THR A 37 -2.15 1.58 5.91
N ILE A 38 -2.24 0.72 6.93
CA ILE A 38 -3.11 0.91 8.10
C ILE A 38 -2.28 1.54 9.22
N PRO A 39 -2.78 2.60 9.89
CA PRO A 39 -2.13 3.12 11.09
C PRO A 39 -1.96 2.03 12.16
N SER A 40 -0.82 2.02 12.85
CA SER A 40 -0.50 1.04 13.90
C SER A 40 -1.59 0.92 14.96
N GLU A 41 -2.17 2.05 15.35
CA GLU A 41 -3.23 2.18 16.35
C GLU A 41 -4.58 1.58 15.89
N ARG A 42 -4.71 1.20 14.61
CA ARG A 42 -5.93 0.58 14.04
C ARG A 42 -5.64 -0.73 13.31
N LEU A 43 -4.51 -1.37 13.59
CA LEU A 43 -4.10 -2.65 13.02
C LEU A 43 -4.92 -3.83 13.59
N THR A 44 -6.22 -3.82 13.31
CA THR A 44 -7.18 -4.87 13.71
C THR A 44 -7.38 -5.87 12.57
N LEU A 45 -7.79 -7.10 12.89
CA LEU A 45 -8.11 -8.13 11.88
C LEU A 45 -9.12 -7.62 10.84
N LYS A 46 -10.18 -6.95 11.31
CA LYS A 46 -11.19 -6.34 10.44
C LYS A 46 -10.60 -5.35 9.44
N ASN A 47 -9.69 -4.48 9.88
CA ASN A 47 -9.05 -3.49 8.99
C ASN A 47 -8.07 -4.15 8.02
N ILE A 48 -7.37 -5.20 8.45
CA ILE A 48 -6.49 -6.00 7.59
C ILE A 48 -7.31 -6.70 6.50
N GLU A 49 -8.41 -7.37 6.87
CA GLU A 49 -9.33 -8.02 5.93
C GLU A 49 -9.92 -7.02 4.95
N LYS A 50 -10.32 -5.84 5.43
CA LYS A 50 -10.79 -4.76 4.56
C LYS A 50 -9.73 -4.34 3.54
N LEU A 51 -8.48 -4.11 3.96
CA LEU A 51 -7.41 -3.73 3.03
C LEU A 51 -7.14 -4.84 1.99
N LYS A 52 -7.13 -6.11 2.41
CA LYS A 52 -6.99 -7.27 1.50
C LYS A 52 -8.14 -7.33 0.49
N HIS A 53 -9.37 -7.10 0.93
CA HIS A 53 -10.53 -7.11 0.06
C HIS A 53 -10.50 -5.94 -0.95
N GLU A 54 -10.11 -4.74 -0.52
CA GLU A 54 -9.90 -3.59 -1.41
C GLU A 54 -8.85 -3.88 -2.48
N TYR A 55 -7.73 -4.52 -2.11
CA TYR A 55 -6.70 -4.95 -3.05
C TYR A 55 -7.23 -5.95 -4.10
N MET A 56 -8.02 -6.94 -3.67
CA MET A 56 -8.64 -7.90 -4.59
C MET A 56 -9.57 -7.22 -5.60
N ILE A 57 -10.40 -6.28 -5.15
CA ILE A 57 -11.28 -5.51 -6.05
C ILE A 57 -10.45 -4.69 -7.03
N ALA A 58 -9.43 -3.98 -6.55
CA ALA A 58 -8.59 -3.13 -7.38
C ALA A 58 -7.82 -3.93 -8.45
N GLN A 59 -7.35 -5.14 -8.12
CA GLN A 59 -6.74 -6.03 -9.12
C GLN A 59 -7.70 -6.42 -10.25
N ASN A 60 -8.98 -6.66 -9.95
CA ASN A 60 -9.97 -7.03 -10.97
C ASN A 60 -10.25 -5.91 -11.98
N VAL A 61 -9.98 -4.65 -11.63
CA VAL A 61 -10.19 -3.48 -12.49
C VAL A 61 -8.87 -2.85 -13.00
N ASN A 62 -7.73 -3.49 -12.74
CA ASN A 62 -6.39 -2.95 -13.00
C ASN A 62 -6.10 -2.72 -14.51
N SER A 63 -6.85 -3.40 -15.39
CA SER A 63 -6.77 -3.27 -16.85
C SER A 63 -7.55 -2.08 -17.40
N ILE A 64 -8.41 -1.43 -16.61
CA ILE A 64 -9.23 -0.31 -17.05
C ILE A 64 -8.38 0.98 -17.07
N ASN A 65 -8.31 1.64 -18.24
CA ASN A 65 -7.64 2.92 -18.36
C ASN A 65 -8.31 4.01 -17.50
N GLY A 66 -7.49 4.80 -16.81
CA GLY A 66 -7.96 5.85 -15.89
C GLY A 66 -8.16 5.38 -14.45
N VAL A 67 -8.07 4.08 -14.17
CA VAL A 67 -8.06 3.54 -12.80
C VAL A 67 -6.63 3.53 -12.26
N VAL A 68 -6.47 3.92 -11.00
CA VAL A 68 -5.17 3.83 -10.30
C VAL A 68 -4.79 2.36 -10.17
N LYS A 69 -3.62 2.01 -10.70
CA LYS A 69 -3.16 0.63 -10.73
C LYS A 69 -2.65 0.19 -9.36
N VAL A 70 -2.97 -1.05 -9.00
CA VAL A 70 -2.37 -1.73 -7.84
C VAL A 70 -1.35 -2.74 -8.35
N TYR A 71 -0.19 -2.78 -7.70
CA TYR A 71 0.92 -3.63 -8.10
C TYR A 71 1.04 -4.83 -7.17
N ASP A 72 1.13 -4.56 -5.87
CA ASP A 72 1.50 -5.57 -4.90
C ASP A 72 0.75 -5.36 -3.58
N LEU A 73 0.55 -6.44 -2.83
CA LEU A 73 0.09 -6.41 -1.45
C LEU A 73 1.13 -7.10 -0.57
N GLU A 74 1.88 -6.29 0.16
CA GLU A 74 2.95 -6.78 1.02
C GLU A 74 2.47 -6.93 2.46
N ASN A 75 2.83 -8.05 3.09
CA ASN A 75 2.73 -8.19 4.53
C ASN A 75 4.00 -7.63 5.16
N TRP A 76 3.86 -6.86 6.23
CA TRP A 76 5.01 -6.42 7.00
C TRP A 76 5.75 -7.64 7.57
N GLN A 77 7.00 -7.81 7.18
CA GLN A 77 7.93 -8.74 7.82
C GLN A 77 8.79 -7.90 8.77
N GLY A 78 8.56 -8.09 10.07
CA GLY A 78 9.36 -7.49 11.14
C GLY A 78 10.73 -8.12 11.27
#